data_AF-L1I6Y4-F1
#
_entry.id   AF-L1I6Y4-F1
#
_cell.length_a   1.000
_cell.length_b   1.000
_cell.length_c   1.000
_cell.angle_alpha   90.00
_cell.angle_beta   90.00
_cell.angle_gamma   90.00
#
_symmetry.space_group_name_H-M   'P 1'
#
loop_
_entity.id
_entity.type
_entity.pdbx_description
1 polymer ?
#
loop_
_entity_poly.entity_id
_entity_poly.type
_entity_poly.pdbx_seq_one_letter_code
_entity_poly.pdbx_strand_id
1 'polypeptide(L)' 'MAEYEEHCKVFEAIDEGRTGYLDGRQAKQLLMQSGLSTSTLRLVWDLADESKDGKLDAHEFAIAQHLMGMARREKPLPSS' A
#
# COMPACT_ATOMS: atom_id res chain seq x y z
N MET A 1 13.87 -5.87 -8.91
CA MET A 1 14.85 -5.51 -7.86
C MET A 1 14.56 -4.13 -7.26
N ALA A 2 14.20 -3.11 -8.04
CA ALA A 2 13.91 -1.76 -7.52
C ALA A 2 12.62 -1.64 -6.68
N GLU A 3 11.58 -2.44 -6.95
CA GLU A 3 10.31 -2.32 -6.21
C GLU A 3 10.43 -2.75 -4.74
N TYR A 4 11.19 -3.80 -4.42
CA TYR A 4 11.29 -4.36 -3.06
C TYR A 4 12.02 -3.43 -2.05
N GLU A 5 13.02 -2.69 -2.50
CA GLU A 5 13.75 -1.73 -1.65
C GLU A 5 12.91 -0.51 -1.24
N GLU A 6 11.97 -0.11 -2.10
CA GLU A 6 11.05 1.00 -1.81
C GLU A 6 10.01 0.56 -0.77
N HIS A 7 9.57 -0.69 -0.84
CA HIS A 7 8.59 -1.26 0.09
C HIS A 7 9.14 -1.46 1.50
N CYS A 8 10.41 -1.85 1.64
CA CYS A 8 11.02 -2.10 2.95
C CYS A 8 11.23 -0.79 3.74
N LYS A 9 11.76 0.25 3.08
CA LYS A 9 11.97 1.57 3.69
C LYS A 9 10.66 2.20 4.19
N VAL A 10 9.60 1.99 3.43
CA VAL A 10 8.31 2.61 3.67
C VAL A 10 7.55 1.89 4.79
N PHE A 11 7.70 0.57 4.93
CA PHE A 11 7.22 -0.17 6.09
C PHE A 11 7.98 0.22 7.37
N GLU A 12 9.33 0.26 7.32
CA GLU A 12 10.16 0.64 8.47
C GLU A 12 9.97 2.09 8.93
N ALA A 13 9.66 3.01 8.01
CA ALA A 13 9.43 4.42 8.35
C ALA A 13 8.11 4.66 9.13
N ILE A 14 7.16 3.73 9.03
CA ILE A 14 5.82 3.89 9.62
C ILE A 14 5.60 2.94 10.78
N ASP A 15 6.22 1.76 10.75
CA ASP A 15 6.33 0.85 11.88
C ASP A 15 7.31 1.43 12.93
N GLU A 16 7.02 2.63 13.43
CA GLU A 16 7.77 3.31 14.51
C GLU A 16 7.78 2.47 15.80
N GLY A 17 6.84 1.52 15.93
CA GLY A 17 6.65 0.70 17.11
C GLY A 17 7.12 -0.75 17.00
N ARG A 18 7.53 -1.26 15.84
CA ARG A 18 7.68 -2.72 15.62
C ARG A 18 6.48 -3.50 16.12
N THR A 19 5.30 -2.95 15.87
CA THR A 19 4.03 -3.46 16.37
C THR A 19 3.57 -4.70 15.60
N GLY A 20 4.10 -4.89 14.38
CA GLY A 20 3.76 -6.02 13.50
C GLY A 20 2.47 -5.81 12.70
N TYR A 21 1.88 -4.61 12.81
CA TYR A 21 0.72 -4.15 12.03
C TYR A 21 0.79 -2.63 11.88
N LEU A 22 0.18 -2.12 10.82
CA LEU A 22 0.06 -0.70 10.54
C LEU A 22 -1.38 -0.23 10.79
N ASP A 23 -1.54 0.87 11.51
CA ASP A 23 -2.87 1.45 11.68
C ASP A 23 -3.35 2.11 10.37
N GLY A 24 -4.65 2.18 10.14
CA GLY A 24 -5.13 2.61 8.83
C GLY A 24 -4.91 4.07 8.48
N ARG A 25 -4.63 4.90 9.49
CA ARG A 25 -4.11 6.25 9.27
C ARG A 25 -2.68 6.22 8.74
N GLN A 26 -1.85 5.41 9.37
CA GLN A 26 -0.44 5.21 9.03
C GLN A 26 -0.31 4.65 7.61
N ALA A 27 -1.06 3.59 7.29
CA ALA A 27 -0.99 2.99 5.97
C ALA A 27 -1.71 3.80 4.88
N LYS A 28 -2.73 4.62 5.18
CA LYS A 28 -3.21 5.62 4.19
C LYS A 28 -2.16 6.68 3.88
N GLN A 29 -1.42 7.14 4.88
CA GLN A 29 -0.34 8.10 4.67
C GLN A 29 0.76 7.49 3.78
N LEU A 30 1.09 6.21 3.97
CA LEU A 30 2.00 5.42 3.13
C LEU A 30 1.59 5.37 1.66
N LEU A 31 0.33 4.99 1.46
CA LEU A 31 -0.33 4.94 0.17
C LEU A 31 -0.21 6.30 -0.53
N MET A 32 -0.49 7.40 0.18
CA MET A 32 -0.36 8.77 -0.34
C MET A 32 1.08 9.15 -0.70
N GLN A 33 2.07 8.69 0.07
CA GLN A 33 3.49 8.95 -0.21
C GLN A 33 4.01 8.21 -1.46
N SER A 34 3.35 7.13 -1.87
CA SER A 34 3.72 6.39 -3.09
C SER A 34 3.38 7.14 -4.39
N GLY A 35 2.71 8.29 -4.30
CA GLY A 35 2.40 9.14 -5.46
C GLY A 35 1.28 8.62 -6.36
N LEU A 36 0.50 7.63 -5.89
CA LEU A 36 -0.69 7.14 -6.59
C LEU A 36 -1.89 8.06 -6.33
N SER A 37 -2.83 8.12 -7.28
CA SER A 37 -4.05 8.91 -7.17
C SER A 37 -4.91 8.48 -5.97
N THR A 38 -5.50 9.44 -5.26
CA THR A 38 -6.35 9.21 -4.08
C THR A 38 -7.47 8.19 -4.33
N SER A 39 -8.02 8.13 -5.55
CA SER A 39 -9.02 7.15 -5.96
C SER A 39 -8.47 5.72 -5.96
N THR A 40 -7.29 5.53 -6.52
CA THR A 40 -6.56 4.25 -6.53
C THR A 40 -6.19 3.83 -5.11
N LEU A 41 -5.71 4.77 -4.29
CA LEU A 41 -5.36 4.50 -2.90
C LEU A 41 -6.55 4.05 -2.08
N ARG A 42 -7.71 4.67 -2.30
CA ARG A 42 -8.95 4.26 -1.64
C ARG A 42 -9.41 2.87 -2.10
N LEU A 43 -9.26 2.56 -3.37
CA LEU A 43 -9.60 1.23 -3.91
C LEU A 43 -8.66 0.15 -3.33
N VAL A 44 -7.36 0.40 -3.34
CA VAL A 44 -6.36 -0.49 -2.73
C VAL A 44 -6.66 -0.70 -1.25
N TRP A 45 -6.97 0.39 -0.52
CA TRP A 45 -7.33 0.31 0.90
C TRP A 45 -8.56 -0.58 1.11
N ASP A 46 -9.65 -0.32 0.38
CA ASP A 46 -10.91 -1.05 0.54
C ASP A 46 -10.78 -2.54 0.18
N LEU A 47 -9.85 -2.87 -0.74
CA LEU A 47 -9.55 -4.24 -1.13
C LEU A 47 -8.57 -4.95 -0.19
N ALA A 48 -7.68 -4.21 0.47
CA ALA A 48 -6.69 -4.78 1.39
C ALA A 48 -7.22 -4.93 2.82
N ASP A 49 -8.05 -4.00 3.27
CA ASP A 49 -8.73 -3.98 4.57
C ASP A 49 -9.97 -4.89 4.52
N GLU A 50 -9.74 -6.20 4.39
CA GLU A 50 -10.81 -7.22 4.34
C GLU A 50 -11.49 -7.36 5.71
N SER A 51 -10.71 -7.21 6.78
CA SER A 51 -11.19 -7.25 8.15
C SER A 51 -12.03 -6.02 8.55
N LYS A 52 -11.91 -4.90 7.79
CA LYS A 52 -12.55 -3.61 8.07
C LYS A 52 -12.33 -3.13 9.50
N ASP A 53 -11.24 -3.57 10.11
CA ASP A 53 -10.84 -3.16 11.45
C ASP A 53 -10.08 -1.82 11.41
N GLY A 54 -9.77 -1.35 10.20
CA GLY A 54 -9.06 -0.11 9.95
C GLY A 54 -7.57 -0.22 10.26
N LYS A 55 -7.02 -1.43 10.22
CA LYS A 55 -5.60 -1.74 10.35
C LYS A 55 -5.18 -2.60 9.15
N LEU A 56 -3.88 -2.71 8.96
CA LEU A 56 -3.28 -3.59 7.98
C LEU A 56 -2.24 -4.43 8.70
N ASP A 57 -2.56 -5.71 8.89
CA ASP A 57 -1.57 -6.67 9.35
C ASP A 57 -0.60 -7.05 8.21
N ALA A 58 0.41 -7.87 8.51
CA ALA A 58 1.41 -8.27 7.52
C ALA A 58 0.81 -8.98 6.28
N HIS A 59 -0.31 -9.69 6.44
CA HIS A 59 -1.00 -10.37 5.35
C HIS A 59 -1.79 -9.36 4.50
N GLU A 60 -2.56 -8.49 5.13
CA GLU A 60 -3.31 -7.44 4.44
C GLU A 60 -2.37 -6.41 3.78
N PHE A 61 -1.22 -6.12 4.39
CA PHE A 61 -0.19 -5.25 3.82
C PHE A 61 0.41 -5.85 2.54
N ALA A 62 0.61 -7.17 2.49
CA ALA A 62 1.08 -7.85 1.28
C ALA A 62 0.05 -7.73 0.14
N ILE A 63 -1.24 -7.81 0.46
CA ILE A 63 -2.33 -7.59 -0.50
C ILE A 63 -2.33 -6.13 -0.98
N ALA A 64 -2.26 -5.17 -0.06
CA ALA A 64 -2.19 -3.74 -0.38
C ALA A 64 -1.02 -3.45 -1.32
N GLN A 65 0.17 -3.98 -1.01
CA GLN A 65 1.35 -3.86 -1.86
C GLN A 65 1.16 -4.47 -3.24
N HIS A 66 0.57 -5.65 -3.33
CA HIS A 66 0.33 -6.30 -4.62
C HIS A 66 -0.60 -5.46 -5.48
N LEU A 67 -1.68 -4.95 -4.90
CA LEU A 67 -2.64 -4.07 -5.56
C LEU A 67 -2.00 -2.73 -5.95
N MET A 68 -1.14 -2.14 -5.11
CA MET A 68 -0.36 -0.96 -5.47
C MET A 68 0.59 -1.24 -6.63
N GLY A 69 1.24 -2.40 -6.65
CA GLY A 69 2.11 -2.83 -7.74
C GLY A 69 1.34 -2.99 -9.04
N MET A 70 0.15 -3.59 -8.99
CA MET A 70 -0.77 -3.69 -10.13
C MET A 70 -1.23 -2.31 -10.60
N ALA A 71 -1.64 -1.43 -9.68
CA ALA A 71 -2.08 -0.08 -9.98
C ALA A 71 -0.96 0.81 -10.54
N ARG A 72 0.28 0.66 -10.04
CA ARG A 72 1.47 1.33 -10.57
C ARG A 72 1.87 0.76 -11.93
N ARG A 73 1.59 -0.54 -12.17
CA ARG A 73 1.77 -1.24 -13.44
C ARG A 73 0.64 -0.98 -14.44
N GLU A 74 -0.42 -0.26 -14.08
CA GLU A 74 -1.32 0.38 -15.04
C GLU A 74 -0.55 1.49 -15.77
N LYS A 75 0.40 1.05 -16.61
CA LYS A 75 0.74 1.70 -17.86
C LYS A 75 -0.58 2.12 -18.51
N PRO A 76 -0.74 3.38 -18.95
CA PRO A 76 -1.70 3.62 -20.02
C PRO A 76 -1.36 2.65 -21.15
N LEU A 77 -2.38 1.93 -21.62
CA LEU A 77 -2.38 1.12 -22.83
C LEU A 77 -1.41 1.74 -23.86
N PRO A 78 -0.52 0.97 -24.52
CA PRO A 78 0.18 1.51 -25.67
C PRO A 78 -0.88 1.93 -26.68
N SER A 79 -1.02 3.24 -26.87
CA SER A 79 -1.81 3.83 -27.93
C SER A 79 -1.23 3.37 -29.25
N SER A 80 -2.01 2.59 -30.00
CA SER A 80 -1.80 2.42 -31.43
C SER A 80 -2.99 3.00 -32.18
#